data_AF-A0A964RWT1-F1
#
_entry.id   AF-A0A964RWT1-F1
#
_cell.length_a   1.000
_cell.length_b   1.000
_cell.length_c   1.000
_cell.angle_alpha   90.00
_cell.angle_beta   90.00
_cell.angle_gamma   90.00
#
_symmetry.space_group_name_H-M   'P 1'
#
loop_
_entity.id
_entity.type
_entity.pdbx_description
1 polymer ?
#
loop_
_entity_poly.entity_id
_entity_poly.type
_entity_poly.pdbx_seq_one_letter_code
_entity_poly.pdbx_strand_id
1 'polypeptide(L)'
;MLGVDISSRILGRSGNNLVILPVFSLIELVFFAYFYNKHLLAKPNKVLLGLGIVGSVYIITEMLLYFVFNTLDVKQFQPYAKVADNFIVILMALSFYYQKINSFNELRWGYFRLNTVILIYFTFNIMVFLPFNFMINESSGIKFYFWTANMVFILLFYGYLVSLIWKNGIKQGKMQLG
;
A
#
# COMPACT_ATOMS: atom_id res chain seq x y z
N MET A 1 -7.56 3.60 2.36
CA MET A 1 -7.30 4.69 3.34
C MET A 1 -8.55 5.47 3.76
N LEU A 2 -9.33 6.12 2.88
CA LEU A 2 -10.59 6.80 3.29
C LEU A 2 -11.61 5.86 3.95
N GLY A 3 -11.81 4.66 3.39
CA GLY A 3 -12.64 3.63 4.00
C GLY A 3 -12.07 3.14 5.34
N VAL A 4 -10.74 3.07 5.48
CA VAL A 4 -10.07 2.71 6.75
C VAL A 4 -10.29 3.78 7.81
N ASP A 5 -10.26 5.07 7.45
CA ASP A 5 -10.53 6.18 8.38
C ASP A 5 -12.01 6.24 8.81
N ILE A 6 -12.94 5.94 7.89
CA ILE A 6 -14.36 5.88 8.21
C ILE A 6 -14.66 4.64 9.08
N SER A 7 -14.14 3.47 8.68
CA SER A 7 -14.28 2.23 9.44
C SER A 7 -13.65 2.33 10.81
N SER A 8 -12.49 2.99 10.95
CA SER A 8 -11.88 3.24 12.25
C SER A 8 -12.74 4.19 13.07
N ARG A 9 -13.24 5.31 12.53
CA ARG A 9 -14.13 6.18 13.31
C ARG A 9 -15.41 5.48 13.80
N ILE A 10 -15.98 4.59 13.00
CA ILE A 10 -17.16 3.80 13.36
C ILE A 10 -16.84 2.76 14.43
N LEU A 11 -15.78 1.97 14.24
CA LEU A 11 -15.31 0.97 15.20
C LEU A 11 -14.73 1.60 16.48
N GLY A 12 -14.43 2.90 16.46
CA GLY A 12 -13.86 3.64 17.60
C GLY A 12 -14.83 3.77 18.75
N ARG A 13 -16.12 3.64 18.46
CA ARG A 13 -17.17 3.50 19.48
C ARG A 13 -17.13 2.14 20.20
N SER A 14 -16.45 1.13 19.64
CA SER A 14 -16.25 -0.21 20.24
C SER A 14 -14.86 -0.42 20.84
N GLY A 15 -14.01 0.62 20.89
CA GLY A 15 -12.78 0.63 21.70
C GLY A 15 -11.52 0.05 21.07
N ASN A 16 -11.57 -0.57 19.88
CA ASN A 16 -10.34 -1.12 19.26
C ASN A 16 -10.26 -0.97 17.73
N ASN A 17 -9.79 0.20 17.29
CA ASN A 17 -9.65 0.57 15.87
C ASN A 17 -8.33 0.19 15.22
N LEU A 18 -7.34 -0.12 16.05
CA LEU A 18 -5.97 -0.25 15.60
C LEU A 18 -5.80 -1.49 14.71
N VAL A 19 -6.69 -2.48 14.84
CA VAL A 19 -6.70 -3.72 14.05
C VAL A 19 -6.90 -3.47 12.56
N ILE A 20 -7.58 -2.39 12.19
CA ILE A 20 -7.93 -2.11 10.79
C ILE A 20 -6.67 -1.81 9.98
N LEU A 21 -5.66 -1.19 10.57
CA LEU A 21 -4.44 -0.83 9.86
C LEU A 21 -3.63 -2.08 9.45
N PRO A 22 -3.32 -3.05 10.33
CA PRO A 22 -2.71 -4.32 9.94
C PRO A 22 -3.56 -5.14 8.97
N VAL A 23 -4.89 -5.18 9.13
CA VAL A 23 -5.78 -5.87 8.19
C VAL A 23 -5.68 -5.25 6.80
N PHE A 24 -5.68 -3.92 6.72
CA PHE A 24 -5.53 -3.21 5.45
C PHE A 24 -4.15 -3.47 4.82
N SER A 25 -3.08 -3.44 5.60
CA SER A 25 -1.72 -3.79 5.13
C SER A 25 -1.64 -5.21 4.59
N LEU A 26 -2.33 -6.17 5.23
CA LEU A 26 -2.36 -7.54 4.74
C LEU A 26 -3.07 -7.64 3.39
N ILE A 27 -4.25 -7.01 3.26
CA ILE A 27 -5.01 -6.99 2.00
C ILE A 27 -4.19 -6.31 0.89
N GLU A 28 -3.56 -5.18 1.22
CA GLU A 28 -2.74 -4.43 0.26
C GLU A 28 -1.54 -5.24 -0.21
N LEU A 29 -0.79 -5.86 0.70
CA LEU A 29 0.34 -6.71 0.36
C LEU A 29 -0.06 -7.91 -0.51
N VAL A 30 -1.14 -8.61 -0.14
CA VAL A 30 -1.64 -9.76 -0.93
C VAL A 30 -2.08 -9.32 -2.32
N PHE A 31 -2.80 -8.19 -2.41
CA PHE A 31 -3.23 -7.62 -3.68
C PHE A 31 -2.03 -7.28 -4.56
N PHE A 32 -1.03 -6.54 -4.06
CA PHE A 32 0.12 -6.14 -4.85
C PHE A 32 1.05 -7.32 -5.17
N ALA A 33 1.24 -8.25 -4.25
CA ALA A 33 2.01 -9.48 -4.52
C ALA A 33 1.41 -10.27 -5.69
N TYR A 34 0.08 -10.43 -5.70
CA TYR A 34 -0.63 -11.07 -6.80
C TYR A 34 -0.57 -10.22 -8.08
N PHE A 35 -0.89 -8.93 -7.99
CA PHE A 35 -0.95 -8.02 -9.13
C PHE A 35 0.39 -7.91 -9.85
N TYR A 36 1.49 -7.77 -9.11
CA TYR A 36 2.82 -7.70 -9.70
C TYR A 36 3.21 -8.99 -10.40
N ASN A 37 3.08 -10.14 -9.71
CA ASN A 37 3.50 -11.42 -10.28
C ASN A 37 2.64 -11.86 -11.48
N LYS A 38 1.35 -11.52 -11.50
CA LYS A 38 0.44 -11.95 -12.58
C LYS A 38 0.35 -10.95 -13.74
N HIS A 39 0.41 -9.65 -13.48
CA HIS A 39 0.04 -8.63 -14.47
C HIS A 39 1.15 -7.65 -14.86
N LEU A 40 2.05 -7.28 -13.94
CA LEU A 40 3.09 -6.27 -14.23
C LEU A 40 4.44 -6.88 -14.62
N LEU A 41 4.92 -7.88 -13.87
CA LEU A 41 6.23 -8.48 -14.13
C LEU A 41 6.19 -9.33 -15.41
N ALA A 42 7.26 -9.26 -16.20
CA ALA A 42 7.37 -10.05 -17.43
C ALA A 42 7.56 -11.54 -17.12
N LYS A 43 8.26 -11.84 -16.02
CA LYS A 43 8.39 -13.18 -15.47
C LYS A 43 8.12 -13.14 -13.96
N PRO A 44 7.29 -14.06 -13.43
CA PRO A 44 7.03 -14.13 -12.00
C PRO A 44 8.34 -14.40 -11.26
N ASN A 45 8.59 -13.65 -10.19
CA ASN A 45 9.80 -13.78 -9.41
C ASN A 45 9.47 -14.49 -8.09
N LYS A 46 9.90 -15.75 -7.98
CA LYS A 46 9.67 -16.59 -6.79
C LYS A 46 10.22 -15.97 -5.51
N VAL A 47 11.30 -15.19 -5.59
CA VAL A 47 11.87 -14.48 -4.44
C VAL A 47 10.92 -13.39 -3.96
N LEU A 48 10.35 -12.60 -4.86
CA LEU A 48 9.37 -11.56 -4.51
C LEU A 48 8.07 -12.15 -3.97
N LEU A 49 7.63 -13.27 -4.54
CA LEU A 49 6.46 -13.99 -4.04
C LEU A 49 6.72 -14.56 -2.64
N GLY A 50 7.90 -15.13 -2.41
CA GLY A 50 8.35 -15.57 -1.09
C GLY A 50 8.40 -14.42 -0.08
N LEU A 51 8.95 -13.27 -0.46
CA LEU A 51 8.93 -12.05 0.35
C LEU A 51 7.51 -11.58 0.67
N GLY A 52 6.59 -11.64 -0.30
CA GLY A 52 5.18 -11.36 -0.08
C GLY A 52 4.56 -12.29 0.97
N ILE A 53 4.81 -13.60 0.87
CA ILE A 53 4.33 -14.59 1.85
C ILE A 53 4.93 -14.32 3.24
N VAL A 54 6.24 -14.12 3.33
CA VAL A 54 6.93 -13.83 4.60
C VAL A 54 6.39 -12.55 5.22
N GLY A 55 6.16 -11.50 4.42
CA GLY A 55 5.54 -10.25 4.87
C GLY A 55 4.10 -10.45 5.35
N SER A 56 3.30 -11.26 4.66
CA SER A 56 1.94 -11.59 5.11
C SER A 56 1.95 -12.34 6.43
N VAL A 57 2.83 -13.33 6.59
CA VAL A 57 3.01 -14.06 7.86
C VAL A 57 3.42 -13.09 8.97
N TYR A 58 4.37 -12.20 8.73
CA TYR A 58 4.78 -11.18 9.69
C TYR A 58 3.60 -10.30 10.14
N ILE A 59 2.80 -9.77 9.21
CA ILE A 59 1.63 -8.93 9.52
C ILE A 59 0.58 -9.73 10.32
N ILE A 60 0.35 -11.00 9.98
CA ILE A 60 -0.58 -11.87 10.73
C ILE A 60 -0.04 -12.11 12.15
N THR A 61 1.25 -12.39 12.31
CA THR A 61 1.87 -12.57 13.62
C THR A 61 1.76 -11.32 14.47
N GLU A 62 2.03 -10.14 13.90
CA GLU A 62 1.88 -8.85 14.57
C GLU A 62 0.42 -8.62 15.01
N MET A 63 -0.55 -8.93 14.15
CA MET A 63 -1.97 -8.83 14.46
C MET A 63 -2.38 -9.78 15.60
N LEU A 64 -1.92 -11.03 15.57
CA LEU A 64 -2.22 -11.98 16.65
C LEU A 64 -1.58 -11.55 17.97
N LEU A 65 -0.33 -11.07 17.94
CA LEU A 65 0.36 -10.59 19.12
C LEU A 65 -0.38 -9.41 19.77
N TYR A 66 -0.78 -8.41 18.97
CA TYR A 66 -1.35 -7.15 19.47
C TYR A 66 -2.85 -7.21 19.82
N PHE A 67 -3.60 -8.14 19.23
CA PHE A 67 -5.06 -8.17 19.39
C PHE A 67 -5.59 -9.45 20.03
N VAL A 68 -4.80 -10.54 20.04
CA VAL A 68 -5.23 -11.83 20.59
C VAL A 68 -4.44 -12.19 21.84
N PHE A 69 -3.11 -12.08 21.81
CA PHE A 69 -2.24 -12.58 22.88
C PHE A 69 -1.83 -11.52 23.90
N ASN A 70 -1.76 -10.25 23.50
CA ASN A 70 -1.31 -9.18 24.38
C ASN A 70 -2.21 -7.95 24.18
N THR A 71 -2.85 -7.47 25.24
CA THR A 71 -3.59 -6.20 25.21
C THR A 71 -2.61 -5.04 25.37
N LEU A 72 -2.00 -4.61 24.27
CA LEU A 72 -1.10 -3.45 24.32
C LEU A 72 -1.87 -2.15 24.56
N ASP A 73 -1.26 -1.25 25.32
CA ASP A 73 -1.70 0.13 25.44
C ASP A 73 -1.59 0.81 24.06
N VAL A 74 -2.60 1.60 23.69
CA VAL A 74 -2.69 2.38 22.44
C VAL A 74 -1.43 3.22 22.21
N LYS A 75 -0.76 3.66 23.28
CA LYS A 75 0.49 4.45 23.22
C LYS A 75 1.70 3.67 22.72
N GLN A 76 1.66 2.34 22.78
CA GLN A 76 2.75 1.46 22.34
C GLN A 76 2.52 0.89 20.95
N PHE A 77 1.38 1.19 20.31
CA PHE A 77 1.08 0.71 18.98
C PHE A 77 2.02 1.33 17.94
N GLN A 78 2.69 0.47 17.18
CA GLN A 78 3.62 0.85 16.12
C GLN A 78 3.15 0.26 14.80
N PRO A 79 3.07 1.04 13.71
CA PRO A 79 2.52 0.58 12.44
C PRO A 79 3.56 -0.18 11.60
N TYR A 80 4.28 -1.13 12.20
CA TYR A 80 5.34 -1.86 11.51
C TYR A 80 4.81 -2.77 10.40
N ALA A 81 3.63 -3.36 10.59
CA ALA A 81 2.90 -4.05 9.53
C ALA A 81 2.79 -3.18 8.25
N LYS A 82 2.56 -1.87 8.41
CA LYS A 82 2.42 -0.95 7.28
C LYS A 82 3.75 -0.61 6.62
N VAL A 83 4.81 -0.46 7.42
CA VAL A 83 6.16 -0.23 6.91
C VAL A 83 6.64 -1.45 6.11
N ALA A 84 6.43 -2.66 6.63
CA ALA A 84 6.80 -3.91 5.97
C ALA A 84 6.06 -4.11 4.63
N ASP A 85 4.74 -3.93 4.64
CA ASP A 85 3.89 -3.92 3.44
C ASP A 85 4.46 -2.96 2.37
N ASN A 86 4.61 -1.69 2.72
CA ASN A 86 5.09 -0.68 1.79
C ASN A 86 6.48 -1.01 1.22
N PHE A 87 7.39 -1.49 2.08
CA PHE A 87 8.75 -1.84 1.67
C PHE A 87 8.75 -2.98 0.65
N ILE A 88 7.95 -4.02 0.86
CA ILE A 88 7.86 -5.14 -0.07
C ILE A 88 7.28 -4.69 -1.43
N VAL A 89 6.24 -3.84 -1.42
CA VAL A 89 5.68 -3.31 -2.68
C VAL A 89 6.70 -2.44 -3.43
N ILE A 90 7.50 -1.63 -2.72
CA ILE A 90 8.61 -0.88 -3.32
C ILE A 90 9.62 -1.82 -3.99
N LEU A 91 10.02 -2.92 -3.34
CA LEU A 91 10.92 -3.90 -3.95
C LEU A 91 10.32 -4.53 -5.21
N MET A 92 9.02 -4.83 -5.22
CA MET A 92 8.34 -5.32 -6.43
C MET A 92 8.34 -4.27 -7.55
N ALA A 93 8.09 -3.01 -7.22
CA ALA A 93 8.10 -1.91 -8.18
C ALA A 93 9.50 -1.63 -8.77
N LEU A 94 10.56 -1.76 -7.96
CA LEU A 94 11.94 -1.67 -8.43
C LEU A 94 12.31 -2.87 -9.30
N SER A 95 11.89 -4.08 -8.92
CA SER A 95 12.11 -5.28 -9.74
C SER A 95 11.41 -5.19 -11.10
N PHE A 96 10.26 -4.52 -11.19
CA PHE A 96 9.61 -4.24 -12.46
C PHE A 96 10.52 -3.43 -13.39
N TYR A 97 11.14 -2.35 -12.89
CA TYR A 97 12.08 -1.56 -13.68
C TYR A 97 13.30 -2.37 -14.08
N TYR A 98 13.87 -3.15 -13.17
CA TYR A 98 15.00 -4.01 -13.48
C TYR A 98 14.70 -4.97 -14.64
N GLN A 99 13.54 -5.64 -14.62
CA GLN A 99 13.14 -6.53 -15.72
C GLN A 99 12.88 -5.76 -17.03
N LYS A 100 12.34 -4.53 -16.95
CA LYS A 100 11.96 -3.77 -18.14
C LYS A 100 13.08 -2.99 -18.79
N ILE A 101 14.03 -2.45 -18.04
CA ILE A 101 15.22 -1.81 -18.62
C ILE A 101 16.05 -2.85 -19.39
N ASN A 102 16.09 -4.09 -18.89
CA ASN A 102 16.80 -5.19 -19.55
C ASN A 102 16.04 -5.79 -20.75
N SER A 103 14.76 -5.44 -20.95
CA SER A 103 13.98 -5.86 -22.12
C SER A 103 13.73 -4.65 -23.02
N PHE A 104 14.49 -4.50 -24.11
CA PHE A 104 14.32 -3.48 -25.16
C PHE A 104 12.96 -3.60 -25.87
N ASN A 105 11.86 -3.33 -25.17
CA ASN A 105 10.52 -3.54 -25.67
C ASN A 105 9.64 -2.35 -25.23
N GLU A 106 9.62 -1.32 -26.09
CA GLU A 106 8.97 -0.02 -25.89
C GLU A 106 7.43 -0.08 -25.82
N LEU A 107 6.83 -1.25 -26.13
CA LEU A 107 5.41 -1.39 -26.42
C LEU A 107 4.43 -1.23 -25.24
N ARG A 108 4.86 -0.92 -24.02
CA ARG A 108 3.97 -0.88 -22.84
C ARG A 108 4.22 0.28 -21.86
N TRP A 109 4.34 1.49 -22.37
CA TRP A 109 4.43 2.74 -21.57
C TRP A 109 3.34 2.90 -20.50
N GLY A 110 2.15 2.32 -20.70
CA GLY A 110 1.06 2.35 -19.71
C GLY A 110 1.42 1.66 -18.38
N TYR A 111 2.04 0.48 -18.44
CA TYR A 111 2.48 -0.23 -17.22
C TYR A 111 3.65 0.47 -16.54
N PHE A 112 4.52 1.13 -17.32
CA PHE A 112 5.62 1.92 -16.77
C PHE A 112 5.09 3.09 -15.94
N ARG A 113 4.14 3.87 -16.47
CA ARG A 113 3.50 4.98 -15.74
C ARG A 113 2.77 4.51 -14.49
N LEU A 114 2.01 3.41 -14.58
CA LEU A 114 1.33 2.83 -13.43
C LEU A 114 2.33 2.42 -12.34
N ASN A 115 3.40 1.72 -12.71
CA ASN A 115 4.46 1.33 -11.77
C ASN A 115 5.14 2.53 -11.13
N THR A 116 5.39 3.61 -11.88
CA THR A 116 5.94 4.86 -11.33
C THR A 116 5.03 5.44 -10.27
N VAL A 117 3.72 5.52 -10.54
CA VAL A 117 2.76 6.06 -9.57
C VAL A 117 2.66 5.19 -8.31
N ILE A 118 2.68 3.87 -8.46
CA ILE A 118 2.75 2.92 -7.33
C ILE A 118 4.03 3.17 -6.52
N LEU A 119 5.20 3.20 -7.17
CA LEU A 119 6.48 3.40 -6.48
C LEU A 119 6.50 4.72 -5.69
N ILE A 120 6.05 5.82 -6.30
CA ILE A 120 6.00 7.14 -5.64
C ILE A 120 5.06 7.11 -4.44
N TYR A 121 3.85 6.56 -4.62
CA TYR A 121 2.87 6.48 -3.53
C TYR A 121 3.40 5.68 -2.35
N PHE A 122 3.94 4.47 -2.59
CA PHE A 122 4.44 3.61 -1.52
C PHE A 122 5.70 4.16 -0.86
N THR A 123 6.58 4.82 -1.62
CA THR A 123 7.76 5.52 -1.07
C THR A 123 7.35 6.69 -0.19
N PHE A 124 6.36 7.47 -0.60
CA PHE A 124 5.84 8.53 0.25
C PHE A 124 5.17 7.94 1.50
N ASN A 125 4.39 6.86 1.35
CA ASN A 125 3.71 6.20 2.46
C ASN A 125 4.70 5.66 3.50
N ILE A 126 5.80 5.03 3.08
CA ILE A 126 6.82 4.56 4.03
C ILE A 126 7.50 5.73 4.74
N MET A 127 7.81 6.83 4.04
CA MET A 127 8.33 8.05 4.69
C MET A 127 7.36 8.60 5.74
N VAL A 128 6.06 8.40 5.56
CA VAL A 128 5.05 8.82 6.53
C VAL A 128 5.01 7.91 7.75
N PHE A 129 5.02 6.59 7.54
CA PHE A 129 4.84 5.62 8.64
C PHE A 129 6.12 5.29 9.42
N LEU A 130 7.30 5.53 8.84
CA LEU A 130 8.58 5.23 9.49
C LEU A 130 8.85 6.11 10.73
N PRO A 131 8.61 7.44 10.71
CA PRO A 131 8.75 8.29 11.90
C PRO A 131 7.49 8.29 12.80
N PHE A 132 6.53 7.38 12.60
CA PHE A 132 5.25 7.40 13.31
C PHE A 132 5.40 7.39 14.84
N ASN A 133 6.38 6.65 15.35
CA ASN A 133 6.67 6.59 16.79
C ASN A 133 7.18 7.95 17.34
N PHE A 134 7.99 8.69 16.58
CA PHE A 134 8.40 10.03 16.97
C PHE A 134 7.22 11.01 16.92
N MET A 135 6.39 10.87 15.88
CA MET A 135 5.24 11.74 15.71
C MET A 135 4.19 11.56 16.80
N ILE A 136 3.98 10.38 17.39
CA ILE A 136 2.91 10.20 18.38
C ILE A 136 3.12 11.04 19.65
N ASN A 137 4.38 11.34 20.00
CA ASN A 137 4.76 12.09 21.19
C ASN A 137 4.97 13.60 20.93
N GLU A 138 4.92 14.03 19.67
CA GLU A 138 5.16 15.42 19.27
C GLU A 138 3.94 16.35 19.44
N SER A 139 4.20 17.66 19.37
CA SER A 139 3.16 18.69 19.42
C SER A 139 2.12 18.56 18.30
N SER A 140 0.88 19.04 18.54
CA SER A 140 -0.26 18.85 17.63
C SER A 140 -0.08 19.47 16.23
N GLY A 141 0.75 20.51 16.11
CA GLY A 141 0.97 21.22 14.84
C GLY A 141 1.67 20.38 13.78
N ILE A 142 2.81 19.76 14.12
CA ILE A 142 3.58 18.93 13.17
C ILE A 142 2.78 17.72 12.73
N LYS A 143 2.06 17.08 13.67
CA LYS A 143 1.13 15.97 13.38
C LYS A 143 0.12 16.36 12.31
N PHE A 144 -0.49 17.54 12.42
CA PHE A 144 -1.51 18.00 11.48
C PHE A 144 -0.99 18.09 10.05
N TYR A 145 0.11 18.80 9.81
CA TYR A 145 0.68 18.95 8.46
C TYR A 145 1.05 17.61 7.83
N PHE A 146 1.58 16.69 8.63
CA PHE A 146 2.02 15.38 8.18
C PHE A 146 0.84 14.51 7.72
N TRP A 147 -0.26 14.52 8.49
CA TRP A 147 -1.49 13.84 8.12
C TRP A 147 -2.20 14.50 6.92
N THR A 148 -2.18 15.83 6.83
CA THR A 148 -2.71 16.54 5.66
C THR A 148 -1.95 16.17 4.39
N ALA A 149 -0.61 16.13 4.44
CA ALA A 149 0.20 15.70 3.31
C ALA A 149 -0.14 14.26 2.89
N ASN A 150 -0.21 13.33 3.85
CA ASN A 150 -0.65 11.96 3.59
C ASN A 150 -2.02 11.89 2.92
N MET A 151 -3.00 12.67 3.41
CA MET A 151 -4.34 12.73 2.81
C MET A 151 -4.29 13.20 1.35
N VAL A 152 -3.54 14.26 1.05
CA VAL A 152 -3.38 14.78 -0.32
C VAL A 152 -2.77 13.72 -1.23
N PHE A 153 -1.71 13.05 -0.80
CA PHE A 153 -1.06 11.99 -1.59
C PHE A 153 -1.99 10.81 -1.86
N ILE A 154 -2.79 10.41 -0.86
CA ILE A 154 -3.81 9.38 -1.03
C ILE A 154 -4.83 9.81 -2.11
N LEU A 155 -5.34 11.04 -2.04
CA LEU A 155 -6.31 11.54 -3.01
C LEU A 155 -5.73 11.56 -4.43
N LEU A 156 -4.48 11.99 -4.58
CA LEU A 156 -3.79 12.00 -5.88
C LEU A 156 -3.61 10.57 -6.43
N PHE A 157 -3.19 9.63 -5.59
CA PHE A 157 -2.98 8.24 -5.98
C PHE A 157 -4.28 7.56 -6.43
N TYR A 158 -5.33 7.62 -5.61
CA TYR A 158 -6.62 7.03 -5.96
C TYR A 158 -7.28 7.76 -7.13
N GLY A 159 -7.16 9.10 -7.21
CA GLY A 159 -7.63 9.87 -8.35
C GLY A 159 -6.98 9.44 -9.66
N TYR A 160 -5.67 9.16 -9.63
CA TYR A 160 -4.96 8.60 -10.78
C TYR A 160 -5.48 7.19 -11.15
N LEU A 161 -5.64 6.30 -10.18
CA LEU A 161 -6.15 4.95 -10.43
C LEU A 161 -7.56 4.98 -11.05
N VAL A 162 -8.47 5.79 -10.50
CA VAL A 162 -9.82 5.97 -11.05
C VAL A 162 -9.75 6.51 -12.48
N SER A 163 -8.91 7.50 -12.75
CA SER A 163 -8.70 8.03 -14.10
C SER A 163 -8.23 6.93 -15.08
N LEU A 164 -7.32 6.07 -14.64
CA LEU A 164 -6.76 4.99 -15.46
C LEU A 164 -7.79 3.89 -15.73
N ILE A 165 -8.57 3.50 -14.73
CA ILE A 165 -9.68 2.54 -14.87
C ILE A 165 -10.74 3.10 -15.82
N TRP A 166 -11.15 4.35 -15.63
CA TRP A 166 -12.17 5.01 -16.45
C TRP A 166 -11.76 5.11 -17.92
N LYS A 167 -10.53 5.54 -18.20
CA LYS A 167 -10.00 5.64 -19.57
C LYS A 167 -9.93 4.27 -20.26
N ASN A 168 -9.55 3.22 -19.53
CA ASN A 168 -9.48 1.87 -20.08
C ASN A 168 -10.87 1.25 -20.26
N GLY A 169 -11.82 1.50 -19.36
CA GLY A 169 -13.21 1.07 -19.48
C GLY A 169 -13.92 1.69 -20.69
N ILE A 170 -13.76 3.00 -20.91
CA ILE A 170 -14.32 3.67 -22.11
C ILE A 170 -13.74 3.11 -23.40
N LYS A 171 -12.42 2.81 -23.44
CA LYS A 171 -11.78 2.22 -24.62
C LYS A 171 -12.35 0.84 -24.95
N GLN A 172 -12.63 0.00 -23.96
CA GLN A 172 -13.22 -1.32 -24.18
C GLN A 172 -14.68 -1.22 -24.64
N GLY A 173 -15.47 -0.30 -24.10
CA GLY A 173 -16.84 -0.07 -24.54
C GLY A 173 -16.95 0.40 -26.00
N LYS A 174 -15.99 1.21 -26.48
CA LYS A 174 -15.93 1.64 -27.88
C LYS A 174 -15.49 0.53 -28.86
N MET A 175 -14.72 -0.46 -28.40
CA MET A 175 -14.30 -1.61 -29.23
C MET A 175 -15.39 -2.67 -29.39
N GLN A 176 -16.44 -2.65 -28.57
CA GLN A 176 -17.57 -3.58 -28.69
C GLN A 176 -18.73 -3.03 -29.55
N LEU A 177 -18.66 -1.76 -29.93
CA LEU A 177 -19.72 -1.03 -30.66
C LEU A 177 -19.32 -0.65 -32.10
N GLY A 178 -18.14 -1.06 -32.56
CA GLY A 178 -17.66 -0.85 -33.94
C GLY A 178 -17.32 -2.18 -34.58
#